data_AF-A0A6B0V854-F1
#
_entry.id   AF-A0A6B0V854-F1
#
_cell.length_a   1.000
_cell.length_b   1.000
_cell.length_c   1.000
_cell.angle_alpha   90.00
_cell.angle_beta   90.00
_cell.angle_gamma   90.00
#
_symmetry.space_group_name_H-M   'P 1'
#
loop_
_entity.id
_entity.type
_entity.pdbx_description
1 polymer ?
#
loop_
_entity_poly.entity_id
_entity_poly.type
_entity_poly.pdbx_seq_one_letter_code
_entity_poly.pdbx_strand_id
1 'polypeptide(L)'
;MKFWVLCMALGGILVGASTISMMQNITLGVRCVCDTSLMKARQEKNHTTSLREYLLTFLSTVELYLRESQCPKIKLVLTGVNETTEEDESRFERTENELRVETLDPTFTLGLFQHWVQRNINIKNDDIVFLLTSIKIKDHVGTGISKNGYSYFNKICSLGVGLVRDSGVKFDGVLSMAQQIAHMLGSPWDINNDCPESDKTLMAPLSKPQLSECTKEAMRQSYNNNKKETCWNKTPKPDESSNGNLPATYFQKQNYCFTQHQQRPFKCPEGNKNYITNATRCRVGCCINNTSDARGFIYPVPDGTPCRDEKHKA
;
A
#
# COMPACT_ATOMS: atom_id res chain seq x y z
N MET A 1 -19.04 9.52 76.99
CA MET A 1 -18.44 9.65 75.65
C MET A 1 -18.80 8.42 74.82
N LYS A 2 -19.04 8.64 73.52
CA LYS A 2 -19.36 7.70 72.44
C LYS A 2 -20.84 7.34 72.26
N PHE A 3 -21.52 8.23 71.54
CA PHE A 3 -22.72 7.97 70.75
C PHE A 3 -22.31 7.26 69.45
N TRP A 4 -23.07 6.22 69.08
CA TRP A 4 -23.04 5.59 67.77
C TRP A 4 -23.70 6.49 66.73
N VAL A 5 -23.06 6.66 65.57
CA VAL A 5 -23.71 7.22 64.38
C VAL A 5 -23.40 6.33 63.18
N LEU A 6 -24.47 5.90 62.54
CA LEU A 6 -24.56 5.25 61.23
C LEU A 6 -23.87 6.08 60.14
N CYS A 7 -23.12 5.42 59.25
CA CYS A 7 -22.88 5.94 57.91
C CYS A 7 -23.41 4.94 56.88
N MET A 8 -24.46 5.38 56.17
CA MET A 8 -24.96 4.77 54.95
C MET A 8 -23.87 4.82 53.86
N ALA A 9 -23.59 3.69 53.22
CA ALA A 9 -22.93 3.66 51.93
C ALA A 9 -23.96 3.19 50.89
N LEU A 10 -24.39 4.14 50.08
CA LEU A 10 -25.23 3.94 48.90
C LEU A 10 -24.61 2.87 48.00
N GLY A 11 -25.42 1.88 47.64
CA GLY A 11 -25.11 0.87 46.64
C GLY A 11 -24.88 1.53 45.28
N GLY A 12 -23.61 1.78 44.97
CA GLY A 12 -23.16 1.97 43.61
C GLY A 12 -23.26 0.64 42.88
N ILE A 13 -24.21 0.54 41.95
CA ILE A 13 -24.23 -0.52 40.95
C ILE A 13 -22.90 -0.40 40.20
N LEU A 14 -21.98 -1.32 40.45
CA LEU A 14 -20.87 -1.62 39.57
C LEU A 14 -21.47 -2.11 38.25
N VAL A 15 -21.80 -1.17 37.36
CA VAL A 15 -21.92 -1.46 35.94
C VAL A 15 -20.51 -1.80 35.50
N GLY A 16 -20.17 -3.08 35.59
CA GLY A 16 -19.02 -3.63 34.91
C GLY A 16 -19.17 -3.27 33.44
N ALA A 17 -18.40 -2.29 32.99
CA ALA A 17 -18.25 -1.99 31.58
C ALA A 17 -17.52 -3.19 30.97
N SER A 18 -18.28 -4.22 30.61
CA SER A 18 -17.88 -5.21 29.63
C SER A 18 -17.80 -4.49 28.29
N THR A 19 -16.76 -3.68 28.08
CA THR A 19 -16.38 -3.25 26.74
C THR A 19 -15.87 -4.48 26.02
N ILE A 20 -16.80 -5.26 25.47
CA ILE A 20 -16.50 -6.04 24.28
C ILE A 20 -15.98 -5.00 23.29
N SER A 21 -14.65 -4.89 23.18
CA SER A 21 -13.97 -4.16 22.13
C SER A 21 -14.38 -4.84 20.83
N MET A 22 -15.55 -4.47 20.30
CA MET A 22 -15.90 -4.83 18.94
C MET A 22 -14.80 -4.24 18.10
N MET A 23 -13.95 -5.10 17.53
CA MET A 23 -12.87 -4.70 16.64
C MET A 23 -13.50 -3.86 15.52
N GLN A 24 -13.29 -2.54 15.57
CA GLN A 24 -13.94 -1.61 14.67
C GLN A 24 -13.28 -1.76 13.31
N ASN A 25 -14.06 -2.05 12.28
CA ASN A 25 -13.58 -2.20 10.92
C ASN A 25 -13.88 -0.92 10.14
N ILE A 26 -12.90 -0.40 9.40
CA ILE A 26 -13.15 0.58 8.34
C ILE A 26 -13.03 -0.13 6.99
N THR A 27 -13.96 0.15 6.08
CA THR A 27 -13.91 -0.37 4.72
C THR A 27 -13.80 0.81 3.77
N LEU A 28 -12.71 0.88 3.02
CA LEU A 28 -12.41 1.98 2.12
C LEU A 28 -12.50 1.50 0.67
N GLY A 29 -13.31 2.20 -0.11
CA GLY A 29 -13.44 1.99 -1.55
C GLY A 29 -12.27 2.64 -2.27
N VAL A 30 -11.45 1.85 -2.95
CA VAL A 30 -10.28 2.31 -3.69
C VAL A 30 -10.54 2.14 -5.18
N ARG A 31 -10.47 3.25 -5.92
CA ARG A 31 -10.40 3.26 -7.38
C ARG A 31 -8.96 3.43 -7.81
N CYS A 32 -8.51 2.59 -8.74
CA CYS A 32 -7.19 2.71 -9.35
C CYS A 32 -7.32 3.30 -10.75
N VAL A 33 -6.59 4.38 -11.01
CA VAL A 33 -6.42 4.98 -12.33
C VAL A 33 -5.02 4.59 -12.79
N CYS A 34 -4.89 3.85 -13.88
CA CYS A 34 -3.61 3.38 -14.39
C CYS A 34 -3.20 4.21 -15.60
N ASP A 35 -1.98 4.75 -15.57
CA ASP A 35 -1.49 5.56 -16.67
C ASP A 35 -0.95 4.73 -17.84
N THR A 36 -0.77 5.37 -18.99
CA THR A 36 -0.27 4.73 -20.21
C THR A 36 1.10 4.09 -19.99
N SER A 37 1.94 4.68 -19.12
CA SER A 37 3.26 4.14 -18.79
C SER A 37 3.17 2.78 -18.08
N LEU A 38 2.26 2.64 -17.12
CA LEU A 38 2.01 1.39 -16.40
C LEU A 38 1.45 0.34 -17.35
N MET A 39 0.51 0.72 -18.21
CA MET A 39 -0.08 -0.17 -19.20
C MET A 39 0.96 -0.68 -20.20
N LYS A 40 1.84 0.21 -20.68
CA LYS A 40 2.97 -0.14 -21.56
C LYS A 40 3.95 -1.09 -20.88
N ALA A 41 4.33 -0.81 -19.63
CA ALA A 41 5.24 -1.69 -18.88
C ALA A 41 4.69 -3.12 -18.73
N ARG A 42 3.37 -3.25 -18.54
CA ARG A 42 2.69 -4.56 -18.49
C ARG A 42 2.71 -5.28 -19.83
N GLN A 43 2.46 -4.56 -20.92
CA GLN A 43 2.51 -5.11 -22.28
C GLN A 43 3.91 -5.60 -22.63
N GLU A 44 4.95 -4.80 -22.39
CA GLU A 44 6.36 -5.16 -22.66
C GLU A 44 6.85 -6.37 -21.87
N LYS A 45 6.20 -6.67 -20.74
CA LYS A 45 6.49 -7.83 -19.88
C LYS A 45 5.63 -9.04 -20.20
N ASN A 46 4.78 -8.98 -21.24
CA ASN A 46 3.92 -10.08 -21.68
C ASN A 46 3.09 -10.70 -20.55
N HIS A 47 2.56 -9.86 -19.65
CA HIS A 47 1.72 -10.35 -18.55
C HIS A 47 0.43 -10.97 -19.09
N THR A 48 0.19 -12.23 -18.73
CA THR A 48 -1.02 -12.98 -19.11
C THR A 48 -2.21 -12.75 -18.16
N THR A 49 -1.95 -12.21 -16.95
CA THR A 49 -2.97 -11.87 -15.96
C THR A 49 -3.59 -10.52 -16.26
N SER A 50 -4.90 -10.39 -16.01
CA SER A 50 -5.60 -9.12 -16.22
C SER A 50 -5.09 -8.02 -15.30
N LEU A 51 -5.27 -6.75 -15.70
CA LEU A 51 -4.95 -5.59 -14.85
C LEU A 51 -5.75 -5.66 -13.54
N ARG A 52 -7.03 -6.06 -13.61
CA ARG A 52 -7.89 -6.19 -12.43
C ARG A 52 -7.37 -7.23 -11.43
N GLU A 53 -6.96 -8.42 -11.89
CA GLU A 53 -6.38 -9.45 -11.02
C GLU A 53 -5.10 -8.95 -10.34
N TYR A 54 -4.27 -8.20 -11.07
CA TYR A 54 -3.12 -7.51 -10.50
C TYR A 54 -3.52 -6.53 -9.40
N LEU A 55 -4.47 -5.63 -9.66
CA LEU A 55 -4.89 -4.60 -8.70
C LEU A 55 -5.57 -5.19 -7.45
N LEU A 56 -6.34 -6.28 -7.59
CA LEU A 56 -6.91 -7.00 -6.45
C LEU A 56 -5.81 -7.60 -5.55
N THR A 57 -4.78 -8.19 -6.17
CA THR A 57 -3.62 -8.72 -5.44
C THR A 57 -2.81 -7.59 -4.79
N PHE A 58 -2.63 -6.49 -5.52
CA PHE A 58 -1.95 -5.29 -5.03
C PHE A 58 -2.64 -4.76 -3.76
N LEU A 59 -3.94 -4.50 -3.82
CA LEU A 59 -4.71 -3.98 -2.67
C LEU A 59 -4.79 -4.98 -1.51
N SER A 60 -4.88 -6.29 -1.79
CA SER A 60 -4.85 -7.31 -0.74
C SER A 60 -3.52 -7.28 0.04
N THR A 61 -2.42 -6.98 -0.65
CA THR A 61 -1.10 -6.83 -0.03
C THR A 61 -0.98 -5.51 0.75
N VAL A 62 -1.54 -4.42 0.23
CA VAL A 62 -1.62 -3.14 0.95
C VAL A 62 -2.43 -3.30 2.25
N GLU A 63 -3.56 -4.01 2.20
CA GLU A 63 -4.36 -4.33 3.39
C GLU A 63 -3.55 -5.15 4.41
N LEU A 64 -2.75 -6.12 3.94
CA LEU A 64 -1.86 -6.91 4.80
C LEU A 64 -0.89 -6.02 5.59
N TYR A 65 -0.30 -5.00 4.96
CA TYR A 65 0.66 -4.08 5.61
C TYR A 65 -0.01 -3.17 6.64
N LEU A 66 -1.29 -2.87 6.45
CA LEU A 66 -2.09 -2.03 7.35
C LEU A 66 -2.78 -2.83 8.46
N ARG A 67 -2.67 -4.16 8.46
CA ARG A 67 -3.41 -5.06 9.35
C ARG A 67 -3.10 -4.88 10.84
N GLU A 68 -1.88 -4.43 11.17
CA GLU A 68 -1.46 -4.24 12.56
C GLU A 68 -2.15 -3.09 13.29
N SER A 69 -2.89 -2.25 12.56
CA SER A 69 -3.70 -1.17 13.13
C SER A 69 -4.67 -1.71 14.18
N GLN A 70 -5.33 -2.86 13.92
CA GLN A 70 -6.33 -3.59 14.73
C GLN A 70 -7.54 -2.77 15.23
N CYS A 71 -7.40 -1.47 15.44
CA CYS A 71 -8.42 -0.53 15.90
C CYS A 71 -8.13 0.86 15.30
N PRO A 72 -8.72 1.19 14.12
CA PRO A 72 -9.59 0.33 13.33
C PRO A 72 -8.81 -0.72 12.54
N LYS A 73 -9.42 -1.90 12.29
CA LYS A 73 -8.94 -2.80 11.23
C LYS A 73 -9.33 -2.22 9.88
N ILE A 74 -8.34 -2.02 9.02
CA ILE A 74 -8.53 -1.45 7.69
C ILE A 74 -8.85 -2.56 6.70
N LYS A 75 -9.91 -2.38 5.91
CA LYS A 75 -10.26 -3.21 4.76
C LYS A 75 -10.29 -2.36 3.50
N LEU A 76 -9.71 -2.86 2.42
CA LEU A 76 -9.66 -2.17 1.14
C LEU A 76 -10.49 -2.92 0.11
N VAL A 77 -11.31 -2.19 -0.64
CA VAL A 77 -12.19 -2.74 -1.66
C VAL A 77 -11.91 -2.06 -2.98
N LEU A 78 -11.61 -2.82 -4.04
CA LEU A 78 -11.49 -2.25 -5.38
C LEU A 78 -12.90 -1.88 -5.89
N THR A 79 -13.16 -0.58 -6.07
CA THR A 79 -14.45 -0.04 -6.52
C THR A 79 -14.47 0.34 -8.00
N GLY A 80 -13.30 0.35 -8.62
CA GLY A 80 -13.19 0.47 -10.07
C GLY A 80 -11.76 0.63 -10.56
N VAL A 81 -11.62 0.45 -11.88
CA VAL A 81 -10.37 0.61 -12.60
C VAL A 81 -10.63 1.52 -13.79
N ASN A 82 -9.78 2.52 -13.96
CA ASN A 82 -9.79 3.41 -15.12
C ASN A 82 -8.39 3.44 -15.72
N GLU A 83 -8.31 3.65 -17.02
CA GLU A 83 -7.06 3.90 -17.74
C GLU A 83 -7.11 5.34 -18.24
N THR A 84 -6.00 6.08 -18.11
CA THR A 84 -5.87 7.40 -18.75
C THR A 84 -5.34 7.26 -20.17
N THR A 85 -5.54 8.31 -20.96
CA THR A 85 -4.94 8.48 -22.27
C THR A 85 -3.71 9.38 -22.20
N GLU A 86 -2.88 9.39 -23.25
CA GLU A 86 -1.77 10.35 -23.35
C GLU A 86 -2.25 11.80 -23.31
N GLU A 87 -3.46 12.08 -23.84
CA GLU A 87 -4.07 13.41 -23.80
C GLU A 87 -4.42 13.83 -22.37
N ASP A 88 -5.02 12.92 -21.58
CA ASP A 88 -5.29 13.16 -20.16
C ASP A 88 -3.99 13.49 -19.40
N GLU A 89 -2.94 12.75 -19.70
CA GLU A 89 -1.64 12.81 -19.02
C GLU A 89 -0.76 13.98 -19.46
N SER A 90 -1.01 14.55 -20.64
CA SER A 90 -0.29 15.72 -21.15
C SER A 90 -0.41 16.95 -20.23
N ARG A 91 -1.41 16.93 -19.35
CA ARG A 91 -1.69 17.97 -18.37
C ARG A 91 -1.02 17.71 -17.02
N PHE A 92 -0.42 16.54 -16.80
CA PHE A 92 0.33 16.24 -15.59
C PHE A 92 1.72 16.86 -15.67
N GLU A 93 2.25 17.29 -14.53
CA GLU A 93 3.51 18.01 -14.48
C GLU A 93 4.68 17.00 -14.56
N ARG A 94 5.36 17.00 -15.71
CA ARG A 94 6.53 16.17 -15.97
C ARG A 94 7.77 17.04 -16.03
N THR A 95 8.84 16.57 -15.40
CA THR A 95 10.17 17.14 -15.52
C THR A 95 11.09 16.14 -16.20
N GLU A 96 11.97 16.63 -17.06
CA GLU A 96 12.98 15.83 -17.74
C GLU A 96 14.35 16.32 -17.29
N ASN A 97 15.23 15.39 -16.90
CA ASN A 97 16.61 15.74 -16.55
C ASN A 97 17.53 15.73 -17.78
N GLU A 98 18.78 16.15 -17.62
CA GLU A 98 19.79 16.18 -18.71
C GLU A 98 20.02 14.82 -19.40
N LEU A 99 19.68 13.71 -18.73
CA LEU A 99 19.78 12.35 -19.24
C LEU A 99 18.49 11.86 -19.92
N ARG A 100 17.53 12.77 -20.18
CA ARG A 100 16.22 12.47 -20.75
C ARG A 100 15.38 11.48 -19.94
N VAL A 101 15.57 11.49 -18.62
CA VAL A 101 14.76 10.68 -17.71
C VAL A 101 13.59 11.55 -17.27
N GLU A 102 12.40 11.19 -17.75
CA GLU A 102 11.14 11.79 -17.31
C GLU A 102 10.81 11.39 -15.87
N THR A 103 10.37 12.38 -15.09
CA THR A 103 9.84 12.23 -13.75
C THR A 103 8.57 13.05 -13.57
N LEU A 104 7.66 12.60 -12.70
CA LEU A 104 6.49 13.38 -12.30
C LEU A 104 6.82 14.27 -11.11
N ASP A 105 6.47 15.55 -11.19
CA ASP A 105 6.42 16.40 -10.01
C ASP A 105 5.19 16.03 -9.18
N PRO A 106 5.35 15.52 -7.96
CA PRO A 106 4.22 15.01 -7.18
C PRO A 106 3.24 16.10 -6.73
N THR A 107 3.73 17.31 -6.44
CA THR A 107 2.91 18.37 -5.86
C THR A 107 1.93 18.91 -6.90
N PHE A 108 2.44 19.28 -8.08
CA PHE A 108 1.61 19.77 -9.17
C PHE A 108 0.74 18.65 -9.75
N THR A 109 1.32 17.46 -9.97
CA THR A 109 0.58 16.32 -10.51
C THR A 109 -0.59 15.91 -9.61
N LEU A 110 -0.45 15.95 -8.28
CA LEU A 110 -1.56 15.58 -7.38
C LEU A 110 -2.76 16.53 -7.55
N GLY A 111 -2.52 17.84 -7.63
CA GLY A 111 -3.58 18.84 -7.84
C GLY A 111 -4.24 18.71 -9.22
N LEU A 112 -3.44 18.48 -10.26
CA LEU A 112 -3.93 18.28 -11.63
C LEU A 112 -4.73 16.97 -11.75
N PHE A 113 -4.25 15.90 -11.10
CA PHE A 113 -4.96 14.62 -11.02
C PHE A 113 -6.27 14.75 -10.25
N GLN A 114 -6.31 15.49 -9.14
CA GLN A 114 -7.55 15.78 -8.42
C GLN A 114 -8.58 16.45 -9.35
N HIS A 115 -8.15 17.43 -10.13
CA HIS A 115 -9.02 18.09 -11.12
C HIS A 115 -9.47 17.16 -12.24
N TRP A 116 -8.65 16.18 -12.63
CA TRP A 116 -9.04 15.15 -13.59
C TRP A 116 -10.10 14.21 -12.99
N VAL A 117 -9.91 13.74 -11.75
CA VAL A 117 -10.87 12.88 -11.04
C VAL A 117 -12.23 13.57 -10.93
N GLN A 118 -12.26 14.85 -10.54
CA GLN A 118 -13.50 15.63 -10.41
C GLN A 118 -14.30 15.75 -11.72
N ARG A 119 -13.63 15.72 -12.88
CA ARG A 119 -14.26 15.84 -14.20
C ARG A 119 -14.70 14.49 -14.77
N ASN A 120 -13.91 13.44 -14.52
CA ASN A 120 -14.02 12.17 -15.24
C ASN A 120 -14.61 11.02 -14.40
N ILE A 121 -14.61 11.14 -13.07
CA ILE A 121 -15.01 10.05 -12.18
C ILE A 121 -16.18 10.47 -11.30
N ASN A 122 -17.20 9.62 -11.25
CA ASN A 122 -18.28 9.73 -10.29
C ASN A 122 -17.91 9.03 -8.97
N ILE A 123 -17.33 9.79 -8.04
CA ILE A 123 -16.77 9.30 -6.77
C ILE A 123 -17.79 8.81 -5.73
N LYS A 124 -19.08 8.65 -6.08
CA LYS A 124 -20.15 8.34 -5.09
C LYS A 124 -19.83 7.13 -4.20
N ASN A 125 -19.14 6.13 -4.74
CA ASN A 125 -18.77 4.89 -4.04
C ASN A 125 -17.28 4.79 -3.68
N ASP A 126 -16.46 5.76 -4.09
CA ASP A 126 -15.01 5.72 -3.89
C ASP A 126 -14.66 6.60 -2.69
N ASP A 127 -13.86 6.06 -1.77
CA ASP A 127 -13.28 6.84 -0.67
C ASP A 127 -11.89 7.33 -1.05
N ILE A 128 -11.16 6.58 -1.89
CA ILE A 128 -9.82 6.92 -2.38
C ILE A 128 -9.71 6.67 -3.89
N VAL A 129 -9.06 7.58 -4.61
CA VAL A 129 -8.67 7.42 -6.01
C VAL A 129 -7.16 7.57 -6.15
N PHE A 130 -6.47 6.52 -6.60
CA PHE A 130 -5.02 6.54 -6.81
C PHE A 130 -4.66 6.55 -8.30
N LEU A 131 -3.75 7.44 -8.70
CA LEU A 131 -3.01 7.32 -9.95
C LEU A 131 -1.84 6.35 -9.74
N LEU A 132 -1.80 5.29 -10.54
CA LEU A 132 -0.70 4.33 -10.60
C LEU A 132 0.10 4.56 -11.87
N THR A 133 1.41 4.74 -11.71
CA THR A 133 2.32 5.11 -12.81
C THR A 133 3.64 4.35 -12.73
N SER A 134 4.20 3.99 -13.88
CA SER A 134 5.57 3.46 -13.94
C SER A 134 6.65 4.56 -13.97
N ILE A 135 6.24 5.80 -14.23
CA ILE A 135 7.11 6.97 -14.25
C ILE A 135 7.64 7.24 -12.83
N LYS A 136 8.91 7.64 -12.75
CA LYS A 136 9.52 7.98 -11.45
C LYS A 136 8.87 9.24 -10.90
N ILE A 137 8.50 9.22 -9.64
CA ILE A 137 8.07 10.43 -8.92
C ILE A 137 9.32 11.08 -8.35
N LYS A 138 9.46 12.40 -8.52
CA LYS A 138 10.57 13.16 -7.96
C LYS A 138 10.06 14.42 -7.30
N ASP A 139 10.09 14.41 -5.97
CA ASP A 139 9.79 15.59 -5.18
C ASP A 139 11.02 16.52 -5.16
N HIS A 140 10.92 17.63 -5.88
CA HIS A 140 11.99 18.64 -5.95
C HIS A 140 11.95 19.64 -4.79
N VAL A 141 10.85 19.69 -4.03
CA VAL A 141 10.58 20.73 -3.04
C VAL A 141 10.53 20.15 -1.62
N GLY A 142 9.99 18.94 -1.47
CA GLY A 142 9.81 18.29 -0.18
C GLY A 142 11.02 17.48 0.30
N THR A 143 10.81 16.84 1.45
CA THR A 143 11.84 16.09 2.18
C THR A 143 12.17 14.73 1.56
N GLY A 144 11.44 14.31 0.51
CA GLY A 144 11.68 13.07 -0.21
C GLY A 144 11.46 11.79 0.62
N ILE A 145 10.69 11.86 1.71
CA ILE A 145 10.44 10.74 2.62
C ILE A 145 9.67 9.62 1.91
N SER A 146 8.65 9.98 1.12
CA SER A 146 7.94 9.03 0.26
C SER A 146 8.34 9.21 -1.20
N LYS A 147 9.41 8.53 -1.62
CA LYS A 147 9.98 8.65 -2.97
C LYS A 147 9.08 8.16 -4.10
N ASN A 148 8.13 7.29 -3.78
CA ASN A 148 7.30 6.58 -4.76
C ASN A 148 5.80 6.82 -4.53
N GLY A 149 5.42 7.84 -3.75
CA GLY A 149 4.01 8.17 -3.59
C GLY A 149 3.77 9.52 -2.92
N TYR A 150 2.60 10.09 -3.15
CA TYR A 150 2.23 11.41 -2.65
C TYR A 150 0.73 11.51 -2.41
N SER A 151 0.30 12.20 -1.36
CA SER A 151 -1.11 12.32 -0.96
C SER A 151 -1.34 13.47 0.01
N TYR A 152 -2.59 13.89 0.16
CA TYR A 152 -2.98 14.85 1.19
C TYR A 152 -3.03 14.22 2.58
N PHE A 153 -2.39 14.87 3.56
CA PHE A 153 -2.38 14.41 4.95
C PHE A 153 -3.75 14.57 5.62
N ASN A 154 -4.26 13.50 6.26
CA ASN A 154 -5.52 13.52 7.02
C ASN A 154 -6.73 14.07 6.22
N LYS A 155 -6.83 13.70 4.94
CA LYS A 155 -7.88 14.17 4.04
C LYS A 155 -8.60 13.04 3.30
N ILE A 156 -8.56 11.81 3.81
CA ILE A 156 -9.14 10.64 3.14
C ILE A 156 -10.59 10.87 2.66
N CYS A 157 -11.43 11.54 3.45
CA CYS A 157 -12.84 11.75 3.12
C CYS A 157 -13.16 12.98 2.28
N SER A 158 -12.27 13.97 2.25
CA SER A 158 -12.49 15.24 1.56
C SER A 158 -11.68 15.36 0.27
N LEU A 159 -10.46 14.81 0.27
CA LEU A 159 -9.49 14.86 -0.82
C LEU A 159 -8.74 13.51 -0.88
N GLY A 160 -9.48 12.40 -0.91
CA GLY A 160 -8.93 11.04 -1.02
C GLY A 160 -8.33 10.76 -2.38
N VAL A 161 -7.29 11.51 -2.76
CA VAL A 161 -6.53 11.31 -3.99
C VAL A 161 -5.06 11.12 -3.67
N GLY A 162 -4.40 10.24 -4.41
CA GLY A 162 -2.98 9.99 -4.24
C GLY A 162 -2.29 9.55 -5.52
N LEU A 163 -0.97 9.67 -5.52
CA LEU A 163 -0.08 9.18 -6.57
C LEU A 163 0.76 8.05 -6.00
N VAL A 164 0.95 6.98 -6.76
CA VAL A 164 1.85 5.88 -6.41
C VAL A 164 2.59 5.42 -7.65
N ARG A 165 3.91 5.34 -7.53
CA ARG A 165 4.73 4.68 -8.54
C ARG A 165 4.65 3.18 -8.34
N ASP A 166 4.22 2.48 -9.38
CA ASP A 166 4.22 1.03 -9.48
C ASP A 166 4.61 0.62 -10.89
N SER A 167 5.45 -0.40 -11.02
CA SER A 167 5.87 -0.91 -12.33
C SER A 167 4.76 -1.67 -13.07
N GLY A 168 3.63 -1.96 -12.42
CA GLY A 168 2.53 -2.75 -12.97
C GLY A 168 2.81 -4.25 -13.04
N VAL A 169 4.02 -4.71 -12.67
CA VAL A 169 4.48 -6.07 -12.98
C VAL A 169 5.03 -6.84 -11.78
N LYS A 170 5.38 -6.14 -10.68
CA LYS A 170 5.99 -6.77 -9.50
C LYS A 170 5.56 -6.21 -8.14
N PHE A 171 4.47 -5.46 -8.10
CA PHE A 171 3.89 -4.92 -6.86
C PHE A 171 4.85 -4.01 -6.07
N ASP A 172 5.77 -3.32 -6.76
CA ASP A 172 6.76 -2.45 -6.11
C ASP A 172 6.19 -1.12 -5.60
N GLY A 173 4.94 -0.81 -5.93
CA GLY A 173 4.19 0.31 -5.33
C GLY A 173 3.42 -0.03 -4.05
N VAL A 174 3.32 -1.30 -3.62
CA VAL A 174 2.47 -1.70 -2.47
C VAL A 174 2.84 -0.96 -1.19
N LEU A 175 4.14 -0.90 -0.88
CA LEU A 175 4.64 -0.20 0.31
C LEU A 175 4.27 1.28 0.28
N SER A 176 4.40 1.90 -0.90
CA SER A 176 4.11 3.33 -1.08
C SER A 176 2.62 3.63 -1.02
N MET A 177 1.76 2.76 -1.55
CA MET A 177 0.31 2.92 -1.37
C MET A 177 -0.07 2.77 0.11
N ALA A 178 0.48 1.77 0.82
CA ALA A 178 0.22 1.61 2.25
C ALA A 178 0.63 2.85 3.06
N GLN A 179 1.80 3.43 2.75
CA GLN A 179 2.25 4.71 3.30
C GLN A 179 1.27 5.85 3.01
N GLN A 180 0.82 5.99 1.75
CA GLN A 180 -0.10 7.07 1.39
C GLN A 180 -1.47 6.91 2.05
N ILE A 181 -2.00 5.68 2.18
CA ILE A 181 -3.25 5.44 2.90
C ILE A 181 -3.08 5.78 4.38
N ALA A 182 -1.99 5.35 5.02
CA ALA A 182 -1.70 5.71 6.41
C ALA A 182 -1.58 7.23 6.60
N HIS A 183 -0.94 7.92 5.66
CA HIS A 183 -0.81 9.38 5.64
C HIS A 183 -2.17 10.09 5.47
N MET A 184 -3.02 9.62 4.55
CA MET A 184 -4.39 10.12 4.37
C MET A 184 -5.27 9.87 5.60
N LEU A 185 -5.00 8.81 6.36
CA LEU A 185 -5.63 8.50 7.64
C LEU A 185 -5.05 9.31 8.82
N GLY A 186 -4.06 10.18 8.58
CA GLY A 186 -3.52 11.08 9.58
C GLY A 186 -2.27 10.58 10.30
N SER A 187 -1.64 9.49 9.84
CA SER A 187 -0.34 9.09 10.38
C SER A 187 0.75 10.06 9.95
N PRO A 188 1.55 10.60 10.90
CA PRO A 188 2.74 11.34 10.54
C PRO A 188 3.81 10.40 9.95
N TRP A 189 4.84 11.00 9.36
CA TRP A 189 6.08 10.32 9.01
C TRP A 189 6.90 10.03 10.28
N ASP A 190 7.52 8.86 10.36
CA ASP A 190 8.42 8.48 11.48
C ASP A 190 9.79 9.17 11.26
N ILE A 191 9.89 10.47 11.55
CA ILE A 191 11.08 11.30 11.30
C ILE A 191 11.41 12.31 12.41
N ASN A 192 10.57 12.43 13.44
CA ASN A 192 10.68 13.48 14.45
C ASN A 192 10.79 12.89 15.87
N ASN A 193 10.99 13.72 16.89
CA ASN A 193 11.18 13.20 18.26
C ASN A 193 9.93 12.48 18.81
N ASP A 194 8.73 12.90 18.39
CA ASP A 194 7.47 12.32 18.84
C ASP A 194 7.20 10.96 18.18
N CYS A 195 7.66 10.81 16.93
CA CYS A 195 7.61 9.61 16.11
C CYS A 195 9.01 9.36 15.53
N PRO A 196 9.92 8.78 16.34
CA PRO A 196 11.33 8.66 15.99
C PRO A 196 11.53 7.78 14.77
N GLU A 197 12.50 8.18 13.94
CA GLU A 197 12.89 7.41 12.77
C GLU A 197 13.34 6.01 13.19
N SER A 198 12.75 5.00 12.55
CA SER A 198 13.19 3.62 12.64
C SER A 198 13.37 3.06 11.24
N ASP A 199 14.41 2.26 11.00
CA ASP A 199 14.65 1.60 9.71
C ASP A 199 13.69 0.42 9.45
N LYS A 200 12.58 0.34 10.19
CA LYS A 200 11.74 -0.85 10.29
C LYS A 200 10.25 -0.58 10.21
N THR A 201 9.80 0.67 10.14
CA THR A 201 8.38 1.00 10.17
C THR A 201 7.88 1.53 8.83
N LEU A 202 6.57 1.46 8.62
CA LEU A 202 5.91 1.79 7.37
C LEU A 202 6.15 3.25 7.01
N MET A 203 6.07 4.16 7.99
CA MET A 203 6.12 5.60 7.79
C MET A 203 7.54 6.18 7.88
N ALA A 204 8.57 5.34 7.89
CA ALA A 204 9.96 5.78 7.88
C ALA A 204 10.50 6.04 6.45
N PRO A 205 11.58 6.82 6.28
CA PRO A 205 12.24 7.00 4.99
C PRO A 205 12.78 5.70 4.38
N LEU A 206 13.29 4.80 5.24
CA LEU A 206 13.65 3.42 4.89
C LEU A 206 12.56 2.47 5.39
N SER A 207 11.45 2.43 4.65
CA SER A 207 10.24 1.76 5.13
C SER A 207 10.25 0.25 5.00
N LYS A 208 9.52 -0.39 5.92
CA LYS A 208 9.16 -1.81 5.89
C LYS A 208 7.67 -1.98 6.24
N PRO A 209 7.05 -3.14 5.99
CA PRO A 209 5.61 -3.34 6.17
C PRO A 209 5.05 -3.21 7.61
N GLN A 210 5.89 -2.97 8.62
CA GLN A 210 5.50 -2.94 10.04
C GLN A 210 4.93 -1.57 10.44
N LEU A 211 3.84 -1.51 11.22
CA LEU A 211 3.34 -0.23 11.72
C LEU A 211 4.09 0.21 12.99
N SER A 212 4.46 1.49 13.07
CA SER A 212 4.94 2.09 14.33
C SER A 212 3.78 2.28 15.31
N GLU A 213 4.09 2.44 16.60
CA GLU A 213 3.05 2.81 17.58
C GLU A 213 2.43 4.18 17.27
N CYS A 214 3.22 5.12 16.73
CA CYS A 214 2.71 6.39 16.22
C CYS A 214 1.65 6.20 15.15
N THR A 215 1.91 5.38 14.14
CA THR A 215 0.94 5.10 13.08
C THR A 215 -0.33 4.46 13.62
N LYS A 216 -0.20 3.47 14.51
CA LYS A 216 -1.36 2.80 15.12
C LYS A 216 -2.22 3.77 15.92
N GLU A 217 -1.60 4.63 16.73
CA GLU A 217 -2.33 5.61 17.54
C GLU A 217 -2.95 6.72 16.68
N ALA A 218 -2.24 7.23 15.68
CA ALA A 218 -2.78 8.24 14.77
C ALA A 218 -4.01 7.73 14.00
N MET A 219 -3.96 6.50 13.48
CA MET A 219 -5.11 5.87 12.82
C MET A 219 -6.30 5.71 13.77
N ARG A 220 -6.04 5.30 15.03
CA ARG A 220 -7.07 5.17 16.07
C ARG A 220 -7.73 6.52 16.38
N GLN A 221 -6.94 7.56 16.56
CA GLN A 221 -7.44 8.91 16.82
C GLN A 221 -8.25 9.44 15.64
N SER A 222 -7.74 9.28 14.42
CA SER A 222 -8.44 9.69 13.20
C SER A 222 -9.79 9.01 13.07
N TYR A 223 -9.85 7.70 13.32
CA TYR A 223 -11.13 6.99 13.34
C TYR A 223 -12.08 7.52 14.42
N ASN A 224 -11.63 7.68 15.66
CA ASN A 224 -12.47 8.14 16.76
C ASN A 224 -13.03 9.55 16.52
N ASN A 225 -12.22 10.43 15.93
CA ASN A 225 -12.60 11.81 15.64
C ASN A 225 -13.58 11.91 14.47
N ASN A 226 -13.45 11.03 13.47
CA ASN A 226 -14.22 11.12 12.23
C ASN A 226 -15.32 10.06 12.10
N LYS A 227 -15.57 9.23 13.12
CA LYS A 227 -16.59 8.17 13.12
C LYS A 227 -17.99 8.63 12.70
N LYS A 228 -18.33 9.91 12.87
CA LYS A 228 -19.64 10.45 12.49
C LYS A 228 -19.73 10.87 11.02
N GLU A 229 -18.61 11.00 10.32
CA GLU A 229 -18.60 11.37 8.92
C GLU A 229 -19.07 10.20 8.04
N THR A 230 -19.79 10.52 6.96
CA THR A 230 -20.44 9.53 6.10
C THR A 230 -19.45 8.53 5.50
N CYS A 231 -18.29 8.99 5.01
CA CYS A 231 -17.25 8.15 4.40
C CYS A 231 -16.75 7.01 5.31
N TRP A 232 -16.57 7.26 6.61
CA TRP A 232 -16.06 6.25 7.56
C TRP A 232 -17.08 5.15 7.87
N ASN A 233 -18.36 5.38 7.55
CA ASN A 233 -19.45 4.44 7.77
C ASN A 233 -20.02 3.86 6.46
N LYS A 234 -19.41 4.17 5.31
CA LYS A 234 -19.84 3.59 4.04
C LYS A 234 -19.51 2.11 4.03
N THR A 235 -20.32 1.37 3.28
CA THR A 235 -19.98 0.01 2.82
C THR A 235 -19.80 0.12 1.31
N PRO A 236 -18.57 0.37 0.83
CA PRO A 236 -18.27 0.45 -0.59
C PRO A 236 -18.73 -0.83 -1.27
N LYS A 237 -19.38 -0.69 -2.42
CA LYS A 237 -19.75 -1.85 -3.22
C LYS A 237 -18.52 -2.31 -4.00
N PRO A 238 -18.01 -3.53 -3.77
CA PRO A 238 -16.94 -4.07 -4.59
C PRO A 238 -17.39 -4.14 -6.04
N ASP A 239 -16.47 -3.83 -6.95
CA ASP A 239 -16.64 -4.12 -8.37
C ASP A 239 -16.66 -5.65 -8.61
N GLU A 240 -15.92 -6.40 -7.77
CA GLU A 240 -15.94 -7.86 -7.69
C GLU A 240 -15.42 -8.33 -6.32
N SER A 241 -15.79 -9.53 -5.88
CA SER A 241 -15.27 -10.08 -4.61
C SER A 241 -13.76 -10.29 -4.70
N SER A 242 -13.00 -9.63 -3.82
CA SER A 242 -11.58 -9.95 -3.66
C SER A 242 -11.42 -11.37 -3.15
N ASN A 243 -10.57 -12.15 -3.81
CA ASN A 243 -10.21 -13.50 -3.35
C ASN A 243 -9.12 -13.47 -2.26
N GLY A 244 -8.63 -12.29 -1.86
CA GLY A 244 -7.55 -12.15 -0.87
C GLY A 244 -6.21 -12.72 -1.34
N ASN A 245 -6.02 -12.83 -2.65
CA ASN A 245 -4.79 -13.39 -3.22
C ASN A 245 -3.59 -12.49 -2.89
N LEU A 246 -2.47 -13.12 -2.56
CA LEU A 246 -1.20 -12.46 -2.34
C LEU A 246 -0.28 -12.66 -3.56
N PRO A 247 0.80 -11.84 -3.69
CA PRO A 247 1.72 -11.89 -4.80
C PRO A 247 2.27 -13.30 -5.09
N ALA A 248 2.49 -14.12 -4.07
CA ALA A 248 2.91 -15.51 -4.25
C ALA A 248 1.95 -16.33 -5.12
N THR A 249 0.64 -16.16 -4.94
CA THR A 249 -0.39 -16.81 -5.77
C THR A 249 -0.38 -16.26 -7.19
N TYR A 250 -0.22 -14.94 -7.35
CA TYR A 250 -0.13 -14.29 -8.66
C TYR A 250 1.07 -14.82 -9.48
N PHE A 251 2.23 -14.99 -8.84
CA PHE A 251 3.44 -15.52 -9.47
C PHE A 251 3.46 -17.03 -9.67
N GLN A 252 2.39 -17.76 -9.36
CA GLN A 252 2.20 -19.12 -9.87
C GLN A 252 1.87 -19.12 -11.37
N LYS A 253 1.26 -18.04 -11.87
CA LYS A 253 0.85 -17.87 -13.28
C LYS A 253 1.81 -16.98 -14.08
N GLN A 254 2.76 -16.32 -13.41
CA GLN A 254 3.68 -15.35 -14.01
C GLN A 254 5.14 -15.69 -13.72
N ASN A 255 6.04 -15.35 -14.64
CA ASN A 255 7.47 -15.53 -14.41
C ASN A 255 8.02 -14.42 -13.50
N TYR A 256 8.15 -14.71 -12.20
CA TYR A 256 8.70 -13.78 -11.21
C TYR A 256 10.09 -13.23 -11.57
N CYS A 257 11.01 -14.07 -12.04
CA CYS A 257 12.37 -13.64 -12.34
C CYS A 257 12.42 -12.67 -13.52
N PHE A 258 11.57 -12.90 -14.54
CA PHE A 258 11.42 -11.99 -15.68
C PHE A 258 10.85 -10.63 -15.28
N THR A 259 9.95 -10.56 -14.30
CA THR A 259 9.44 -9.27 -13.78
C THR A 259 10.51 -8.51 -12.99
N GLN A 260 11.40 -9.20 -12.28
CA GLN A 260 12.55 -8.57 -11.62
C GLN A 260 13.57 -8.01 -12.63
N HIS A 261 13.94 -8.78 -13.65
CA HIS A 261 14.90 -8.36 -14.66
C HIS A 261 14.77 -9.18 -15.95
N GLN A 262 14.57 -8.53 -17.11
CA GLN A 262 14.33 -9.24 -18.39
C GLN A 262 15.49 -10.15 -18.78
N GLN A 263 16.74 -9.71 -18.55
CA GLN A 263 17.94 -10.51 -18.85
C GLN A 263 18.18 -11.66 -17.86
N ARG A 264 17.35 -11.84 -16.82
CA ARG A 264 17.51 -12.91 -15.82
C ARG A 264 16.18 -13.65 -15.59
N PRO A 265 15.59 -14.28 -16.61
CA PRO A 265 14.25 -14.83 -16.52
C PRO A 265 14.18 -16.19 -15.79
N PHE A 266 15.31 -16.81 -15.47
CA PHE A 266 15.33 -18.16 -14.90
C PHE A 266 15.54 -18.12 -13.40
N LYS A 267 14.87 -19.02 -12.66
CA LYS A 267 15.31 -19.32 -11.29
C LYS A 267 16.68 -20.00 -11.38
N CYS A 268 17.61 -19.60 -10.53
CA CYS A 268 18.95 -20.20 -10.54
C CYS A 268 18.85 -21.70 -10.18
N PRO A 269 19.54 -22.60 -10.92
CA PRO A 269 19.50 -24.05 -10.67
C PRO A 269 20.32 -24.44 -9.45
N GLU A 270 20.09 -25.66 -8.97
CA GLU A 270 20.95 -26.29 -7.96
C GLU A 270 22.42 -26.33 -8.42
N GLY A 271 23.34 -26.09 -7.48
CA GLY A 271 24.77 -25.93 -7.76
C GLY A 271 25.19 -24.53 -8.23
N ASN A 272 24.25 -23.62 -8.52
CA ASN A 272 24.58 -22.21 -8.78
C ASN A 272 24.91 -21.46 -7.49
N LYS A 273 25.87 -20.52 -7.52
CA LYS A 273 26.26 -19.69 -6.36
C LYS A 273 25.10 -18.86 -5.76
N ASN A 274 24.11 -18.53 -6.57
CA ASN A 274 22.91 -17.77 -6.18
C ASN A 274 21.70 -18.68 -5.93
N TYR A 275 21.87 -19.99 -5.99
CA TYR A 275 20.82 -20.93 -5.67
C TYR A 275 20.45 -20.82 -4.18
N ILE A 276 19.15 -20.73 -3.91
CA ILE A 276 18.62 -20.71 -2.55
C ILE A 276 17.69 -21.91 -2.44
N THR A 277 18.20 -22.98 -1.81
CA THR A 277 17.50 -24.26 -1.59
C THR A 277 16.23 -24.11 -0.78
N ASN A 278 16.18 -23.12 0.11
CA ASN A 278 15.20 -23.11 1.16
C ASN A 278 14.60 -21.71 1.31
N ALA A 279 13.27 -21.66 1.17
CA ALA A 279 12.52 -20.44 1.35
C ALA A 279 12.75 -19.83 2.75
N THR A 280 13.39 -20.50 3.72
CA THR A 280 13.80 -19.96 5.03
C THR A 280 14.53 -18.61 5.00
N ARG A 281 15.12 -18.17 3.89
CA ARG A 281 15.69 -16.82 3.77
C ARG A 281 14.74 -15.77 3.16
N CYS A 282 13.52 -16.14 2.81
CA CYS A 282 12.54 -15.35 2.05
C CYS A 282 13.18 -14.72 0.80
N ARG A 283 14.03 -15.48 0.09
CA ARG A 283 14.81 -15.01 -1.06
C ARG A 283 14.85 -16.06 -2.16
N VAL A 284 15.03 -15.60 -3.40
CA VAL A 284 15.16 -16.45 -4.60
C VAL A 284 16.24 -15.87 -5.53
N GLY A 285 17.05 -16.76 -6.11
CA GLY A 285 18.03 -16.38 -7.13
C GLY A 285 17.40 -16.35 -8.52
N CYS A 286 17.64 -15.28 -9.27
CA CYS A 286 17.28 -15.16 -10.68
C CYS A 286 18.52 -15.01 -11.56
N CYS A 287 18.63 -15.86 -12.58
CA CYS A 287 19.81 -16.10 -13.40
C CYS A 287 19.53 -15.85 -14.90
N ILE A 288 20.59 -15.55 -15.65
CA ILE A 288 20.52 -15.27 -17.10
C ILE A 288 20.08 -16.51 -17.90
N ASN A 289 20.51 -17.70 -17.46
CA ASN A 289 20.13 -19.00 -18.00
C ASN A 289 20.06 -20.03 -16.86
N ASN A 290 19.77 -21.28 -17.18
CA ASN A 290 19.58 -22.36 -16.21
C ASN A 290 20.85 -23.23 -16.00
N THR A 291 22.04 -22.63 -15.98
CA THR A 291 23.32 -23.36 -15.73
C THR A 291 23.91 -23.02 -14.36
N SER A 292 24.77 -23.90 -13.82
CA SER A 292 25.40 -23.72 -12.51
C SER A 292 26.39 -22.55 -12.45
N ASP A 293 27.01 -22.19 -13.59
CA ASP A 293 27.92 -21.06 -13.73
C ASP A 293 27.22 -19.72 -14.06
N ALA A 294 25.90 -19.75 -14.29
CA ALA A 294 25.12 -18.59 -14.69
C ALA A 294 25.27 -17.41 -13.73
N ARG A 295 25.48 -16.21 -14.29
CA ARG A 295 25.38 -14.97 -13.51
C ARG A 295 23.92 -14.76 -13.09
N GLY A 296 23.74 -14.33 -11.85
CA GLY A 296 22.42 -14.06 -11.28
C GLY A 296 22.47 -13.12 -10.10
N PHE A 297 21.29 -12.71 -9.63
CA PHE A 297 21.08 -11.87 -8.46
C PHE A 297 20.03 -12.48 -7.56
N ILE A 298 20.09 -12.16 -6.27
CA ILE A 298 19.14 -12.62 -5.27
C ILE A 298 18.12 -11.52 -5.03
N TYR A 299 16.85 -11.88 -5.11
CA TYR A 299 15.70 -11.01 -4.85
C TYR A 299 14.91 -11.55 -3.65
N PRO A 300 14.13 -10.70 -2.94
CA PRO A 300 13.12 -11.18 -2.02
C PRO A 300 12.13 -12.11 -2.74
N VAL A 301 11.50 -13.04 -2.03
CA VAL A 301 10.33 -13.75 -2.58
C VAL A 301 9.09 -12.84 -2.57
N PRO A 302 8.07 -13.13 -3.39
CA PRO A 302 6.77 -12.46 -3.29
C PRO A 302 6.12 -12.60 -1.92
N ASP A 303 5.32 -11.62 -1.50
CA ASP A 303 4.54 -11.70 -0.26
C ASP A 303 3.51 -12.85 -0.34
N GLY A 304 3.27 -13.50 0.79
CA GLY A 304 2.52 -14.76 0.85
C GLY A 304 3.34 -16.00 0.47
N THR A 305 4.63 -15.90 0.15
CA THR A 305 5.48 -17.09 0.00
C THR A 305 5.77 -17.68 1.38
N PRO A 306 5.54 -18.99 1.62
CA PRO A 306 5.90 -19.64 2.87
C PRO A 306 7.43 -19.55 3.07
N CYS A 307 7.90 -18.86 4.11
CA CYS A 307 9.31 -18.66 4.37
C CYS A 307 9.64 -18.33 5.84
N ARG A 308 10.65 -19.02 6.41
CA ARG A 308 11.02 -19.04 7.85
C ARG A 308 9.93 -19.70 8.71
N ASP A 309 10.22 -20.90 9.24
CA ASP A 309 9.40 -21.60 10.24
C ASP A 309 7.88 -21.40 10.03
N GLU A 310 7.41 -21.68 8.81
CA GLU A 310 6.00 -21.63 8.39
C GLU A 310 5.29 -20.26 8.49
N LYS A 311 6.02 -19.17 8.76
CA LYS A 311 5.50 -17.81 8.60
C LYS A 311 5.51 -17.42 7.13
N HIS A 312 4.51 -16.68 6.68
CA HIS A 312 4.48 -16.15 5.32
C HIS A 312 5.20 -14.81 5.31
N LYS A 313 5.89 -14.48 4.21
CA LYS A 313 6.39 -13.12 4.02
C LYS A 313 5.20 -12.15 4.02
N ALA A 314 5.21 -11.22 4.97
CA ALA A 314 4.40 -10.03 4.96
C ALA A 314 5.18 -8.94 4.25
#